data_AF-A0A3D2S4P6-F1
#
_entry.id   AF-A0A3D2S4P6-F1
#
_cell.length_a   1.000
_cell.length_b   1.000
_cell.length_c   1.000
_cell.angle_alpha   90.00
_cell.angle_beta   90.00
_cell.angle_gamma   90.00
#
_symmetry.space_group_name_H-M   'P 1'
#
loop_
_entity.id
_entity.type
_entity.pdbx_description
1 polymer ?
#
loop_
_entity_poly.entity_id
_entity_poly.type
_entity_poly.pdbx_seq_one_letter_code
_entity_poly.pdbx_strand_id
1 'polypeptide(L)'
;MGGANMQLAMVSLYLNRLEDAATFATQSASYFKLGSPNYANAKDIFFLAQYYQGHLDTANQILKELLQIKSMRNNKFMQSKWGFFQANLCFSEGKYDEALALLQQQTELFSDKSGWRLGIKILEMMCIVEMNHDDWLDYRIETFRKLLSDLRTENIARAKLIHQIFKTYIKTGYSWRKTVEMLPEHVMHLRSGAGDYFWDPAGHELQRFDNWLDTKLSALRAVG
;
A
#
# COMPACT_ATOMS: atom_id res chain seq x y z
N MET A 1 -15.09 -11.88 23.10
CA MET A 1 -13.64 -11.64 23.25
C MET A 1 -12.95 -11.41 21.90
N GLY A 2 -12.97 -12.34 20.95
CA GLY A 2 -12.32 -12.16 19.64
C GLY A 2 -12.69 -10.87 18.89
N GLY A 3 -13.99 -10.59 18.70
CA GLY A 3 -14.43 -9.37 18.02
C GLY A 3 -13.99 -8.07 18.69
N ALA A 4 -13.97 -8.00 20.03
CA ALA A 4 -13.51 -6.83 20.76
C ALA A 4 -12.01 -6.61 20.59
N ASN A 5 -11.20 -7.69 20.67
CA ASN A 5 -9.77 -7.61 20.40
C ASN A 5 -9.48 -7.19 18.95
N MET A 6 -10.29 -7.64 17.98
CA MET A 6 -10.14 -7.20 16.59
C MET A 6 -10.36 -5.68 16.45
N GLN A 7 -11.36 -5.13 17.15
CA GLN A 7 -11.62 -3.69 17.16
C GLN A 7 -10.48 -2.92 17.82
N LEU A 8 -9.99 -3.39 18.98
CA LEU A 8 -8.82 -2.80 19.64
C LEU A 8 -7.59 -2.83 18.75
N ALA A 9 -7.34 -3.95 18.06
CA ALA A 9 -6.24 -4.08 17.11
C ALA A 9 -6.33 -3.05 15.99
N MET A 10 -7.54 -2.87 15.42
CA MET A 10 -7.77 -1.89 14.37
C MET A 10 -7.58 -0.46 14.88
N VAL A 11 -8.16 -0.11 16.03
CA VAL A 11 -7.98 1.22 16.63
C VAL A 11 -6.50 1.50 16.91
N SER A 12 -5.78 0.54 17.49
CA SER A 12 -4.34 0.67 17.73
C SER A 12 -3.55 0.87 16.43
N LEU A 13 -3.92 0.18 15.34
CA LEU A 13 -3.32 0.38 14.03
C LEU A 13 -3.53 1.82 13.53
N TYR A 14 -4.75 2.35 13.60
CA TYR A 14 -5.05 3.74 13.21
C TYR A 14 -4.38 4.78 14.12
N LEU A 15 -4.10 4.45 15.37
CA LEU A 15 -3.34 5.29 16.30
C LEU A 15 -1.82 5.11 16.18
N ASN A 16 -1.35 4.34 15.19
CA ASN A 16 0.06 3.99 14.99
C ASN A 16 0.72 3.33 16.23
N ARG A 17 -0.07 2.64 17.06
CA ARG A 17 0.39 1.82 18.19
C ARG A 17 0.59 0.38 17.71
N LEU A 18 1.65 0.17 16.94
CA LEU A 18 1.83 -1.05 16.15
C LEU A 18 2.04 -2.30 17.01
N GLU A 19 2.72 -2.19 18.15
CA GLU A 19 2.88 -3.30 19.11
C GLU A 19 1.55 -3.74 19.72
N ASP A 20 0.73 -2.77 20.15
CA ASP A 20 -0.63 -3.03 20.65
C ASP A 20 -1.50 -3.67 19.56
N ALA A 21 -1.43 -3.13 18.33
CA ALA A 21 -2.17 -3.66 17.19
C ALA A 21 -1.82 -5.12 16.92
N ALA A 22 -0.52 -5.46 16.93
CA ALA A 22 -0.04 -6.83 16.77
C ALA A 22 -0.51 -7.75 17.92
N THR A 23 -0.44 -7.26 19.16
CA THR A 23 -0.86 -8.01 20.35
C THR A 23 -2.34 -8.34 20.30
N PHE A 24 -3.19 -7.32 20.10
CA PHE A 24 -4.63 -7.51 20.04
C PHE A 24 -5.06 -8.33 18.82
N ALA A 25 -4.41 -8.17 17.67
CA ALA A 25 -4.69 -8.97 16.47
C ALA A 25 -4.38 -10.46 16.70
N THR A 26 -3.26 -10.77 17.35
CA THR A 26 -2.88 -12.15 17.69
C THR A 26 -3.85 -12.77 18.69
N GLN A 27 -4.21 -12.02 19.74
CA GLN A 27 -5.23 -12.45 20.69
C GLN A 27 -6.60 -12.62 20.03
N SER A 28 -6.97 -11.77 19.09
CA SER A 28 -8.22 -11.89 18.33
C SER A 28 -8.26 -13.17 17.50
N ALA A 29 -7.18 -13.45 16.76
CA ALA A 29 -7.06 -14.63 15.92
C ALA A 29 -7.20 -15.94 16.69
N SER A 30 -6.72 -16.02 17.94
CA SER A 30 -6.82 -17.24 18.78
C SER A 30 -8.25 -17.59 19.18
N TYR A 31 -9.18 -16.63 19.15
CA TYR A 31 -10.61 -16.87 19.42
C TYR A 31 -11.40 -17.30 18.18
N PHE A 32 -10.84 -17.17 16.98
CA PHE A 32 -11.54 -17.49 15.74
C PHE A 32 -11.11 -18.84 15.20
N LYS A 33 -12.06 -19.54 14.55
CA LYS A 33 -11.76 -20.79 13.85
C LYS A 33 -10.75 -20.52 12.73
N LEU A 34 -9.68 -21.32 12.69
CA LEU A 34 -8.69 -21.29 11.62
C LEU A 34 -9.37 -21.30 10.24
N GLY A 35 -9.00 -20.35 9.41
CA GLY A 35 -9.53 -20.21 8.05
C GLY A 35 -10.97 -19.72 7.95
N SER A 36 -11.53 -19.17 9.03
CA SER A 36 -12.71 -18.31 8.96
C SER A 36 -12.36 -16.91 8.47
N PRO A 37 -13.32 -16.14 7.91
CA PRO A 37 -13.09 -14.75 7.52
C PRO A 37 -12.60 -13.87 8.68
N ASN A 38 -13.10 -14.09 9.90
CA ASN A 38 -12.67 -13.32 11.07
C ASN A 38 -11.22 -13.64 11.48
N TYR A 39 -10.80 -14.90 11.34
CA TYR A 39 -9.39 -15.28 11.52
C TYR A 39 -8.48 -14.57 10.51
N ALA A 40 -8.87 -14.60 9.23
CA ALA A 40 -8.16 -13.92 8.16
C ALA A 40 -8.05 -12.41 8.42
N ASN A 41 -9.16 -11.76 8.79
CA ASN A 41 -9.16 -10.32 9.09
C ASN A 41 -8.26 -9.97 10.29
N ALA A 42 -8.25 -10.79 11.34
CA ALA A 42 -7.34 -10.59 12.46
C ALA A 42 -5.87 -10.72 12.02
N LYS A 43 -5.56 -11.71 11.18
CA LYS A 43 -4.22 -11.90 10.62
C LYS A 43 -3.81 -10.81 9.64
N ASP A 44 -4.73 -10.22 8.89
CA ASP A 44 -4.46 -9.04 8.06
C ASP A 44 -4.00 -7.85 8.92
N ILE A 45 -4.67 -7.59 10.05
CA ILE A 45 -4.26 -6.51 10.98
C ILE A 45 -2.88 -6.83 11.57
N PHE A 46 -2.63 -8.09 11.93
CA PHE A 46 -1.32 -8.51 12.42
C PHE A 46 -0.23 -8.32 11.37
N PHE A 47 -0.50 -8.71 10.11
CA PHE A 47 0.39 -8.47 8.98
C PHE A 47 0.73 -6.99 8.84
N LEU A 48 -0.28 -6.11 8.80
CA LEU A 48 -0.09 -4.67 8.64
C LEU A 48 0.76 -4.09 9.79
N ALA A 49 0.48 -4.49 11.03
CA ALA A 49 1.25 -4.06 12.18
C ALA A 49 2.73 -4.47 12.09
N GLN A 50 3.03 -5.69 11.63
CA GLN A 50 4.41 -6.16 11.44
C GLN A 50 5.10 -5.47 10.26
N TYR A 51 4.38 -5.28 9.15
CA TYR A 51 4.87 -4.58 7.97
C TYR A 51 5.28 -3.14 8.30
N TYR A 52 4.43 -2.38 9.00
CA TYR A 52 4.74 -1.00 9.40
C TYR A 52 5.85 -0.88 10.45
N GLN A 53 6.11 -1.94 11.24
CA GLN A 53 7.27 -2.01 12.13
C GLN A 53 8.58 -2.34 11.39
N GLY A 54 8.50 -2.68 10.10
CA GLY A 54 9.67 -3.14 9.33
C GLY A 54 10.04 -4.60 9.61
N HIS A 55 9.20 -5.37 10.32
CA HIS A 55 9.42 -6.79 10.58
C HIS A 55 9.00 -7.65 9.37
N LEU A 56 9.67 -7.42 8.23
CA LEU A 56 9.28 -7.98 6.92
C LEU A 56 9.29 -9.52 6.90
N ASP A 57 10.22 -10.17 7.59
CA ASP A 57 10.28 -11.64 7.70
C ASP A 57 9.02 -12.21 8.37
N THR A 58 8.56 -11.56 9.45
CA THR A 58 7.34 -11.97 10.16
C THR A 58 6.11 -11.73 9.30
N ALA A 59 6.04 -10.57 8.63
CA ALA A 59 4.97 -10.24 7.70
C ALA A 59 4.89 -11.28 6.54
N ASN A 60 6.03 -11.66 5.97
CA ASN A 60 6.15 -12.73 4.97
C ASN A 60 5.63 -14.08 5.49
N GLN A 61 5.99 -14.46 6.73
CA GLN A 61 5.53 -15.70 7.33
C GLN A 61 4.01 -15.73 7.51
N ILE A 62 3.41 -14.61 7.95
CA ILE A 62 1.95 -14.47 8.10
C ILE A 62 1.25 -14.68 6.75
N LEU A 63 1.74 -14.07 5.67
CA LEU A 63 1.15 -14.27 4.33
C LEU A 63 1.26 -15.71 3.84
N LYS A 64 2.42 -16.35 4.03
CA LYS A 64 2.60 -17.76 3.66
C LYS A 64 1.58 -18.65 4.38
N GLU A 65 1.33 -18.38 5.66
CA GLU A 65 0.30 -19.07 6.43
C GLU A 65 -1.10 -18.86 5.82
N LEU A 66 -1.48 -17.59 5.57
CA LEU A 66 -2.79 -17.23 5.01
C LEU A 66 -3.06 -17.86 3.64
N LEU A 67 -2.08 -17.83 2.74
CA LEU A 67 -2.17 -18.41 1.38
C LEU A 67 -2.31 -19.95 1.40
N GLN A 68 -1.83 -20.61 2.46
CA GLN A 68 -1.95 -22.07 2.60
C GLN A 68 -3.32 -22.53 3.12
N ILE A 69 -4.15 -21.63 3.63
CA ILE A 69 -5.47 -21.97 4.19
C ILE A 69 -6.42 -22.42 3.07
N LYS A 70 -6.68 -23.73 3.02
CA LYS A 70 -7.55 -24.34 1.98
C LYS A 70 -8.95 -23.75 1.94
N SER A 71 -9.56 -23.44 3.08
CA SER A 71 -10.93 -22.89 3.15
C SER A 71 -11.04 -21.47 2.56
N MET A 72 -9.92 -20.76 2.40
CA MET A 72 -9.90 -19.39 1.88
C MET A 72 -9.59 -19.32 0.38
N ARG A 73 -9.30 -20.45 -0.28
CA ARG A 73 -8.95 -20.49 -1.71
C ARG A 73 -10.05 -19.97 -2.62
N ASN A 74 -11.31 -20.20 -2.27
CA ASN A 74 -12.45 -19.76 -3.06
C ASN A 74 -12.80 -18.27 -2.83
N ASN A 75 -12.21 -17.64 -1.81
CA ASN A 75 -12.38 -16.21 -1.56
C ASN A 75 -11.37 -15.43 -2.40
N LYS A 76 -11.71 -15.22 -3.68
CA LYS A 76 -10.84 -14.58 -4.66
C LYS A 76 -10.36 -13.19 -4.25
N PHE A 77 -11.24 -12.39 -3.65
CA PHE A 77 -10.89 -11.06 -3.17
C PHE A 77 -9.77 -11.13 -2.13
N MET A 78 -9.90 -12.00 -1.12
CA MET A 78 -8.86 -12.16 -0.09
C MET A 78 -7.56 -12.70 -0.68
N GLN A 79 -7.62 -13.66 -1.62
CA GLN A 79 -6.43 -14.15 -2.32
C GLN A 79 -5.72 -13.00 -3.04
N SER A 80 -6.46 -12.14 -3.75
CA SER A 80 -5.84 -11.01 -4.45
C SER A 80 -5.34 -9.91 -3.52
N LYS A 81 -6.03 -9.67 -2.40
CA LYS A 81 -5.54 -8.77 -1.35
C LYS A 81 -4.21 -9.25 -0.77
N TRP A 82 -4.07 -10.55 -0.50
CA TRP A 82 -2.81 -11.12 -0.03
C TRP A 82 -1.72 -11.13 -1.10
N GLY A 83 -2.08 -11.32 -2.37
CA GLY A 83 -1.15 -11.12 -3.49
C GLY A 83 -0.65 -9.67 -3.59
N PHE A 84 -1.52 -8.69 -3.34
CA PHE A 84 -1.12 -7.28 -3.25
C PHE A 84 -0.19 -7.03 -2.04
N PHE A 85 -0.46 -7.62 -0.88
CA PHE A 85 0.43 -7.56 0.29
C PHE A 85 1.80 -8.16 -0.02
N GLN A 86 1.85 -9.27 -0.73
CA GLN A 86 3.10 -9.88 -1.18
C GLN A 86 3.87 -8.96 -2.13
N ALA A 87 3.19 -8.28 -3.06
CA ALA A 87 3.83 -7.29 -3.93
C ALA A 87 4.47 -6.13 -3.15
N ASN A 88 3.82 -5.66 -2.07
CA ASN A 88 4.38 -4.63 -1.19
C ASN A 88 5.63 -5.13 -0.44
N LEU A 89 5.69 -6.40 -0.04
CA LEU A 89 6.89 -6.99 0.54
C LEU A 89 8.03 -7.09 -0.48
N CYS A 90 7.75 -7.57 -1.69
CA CYS A 90 8.74 -7.58 -2.77
C CYS A 90 9.28 -6.17 -3.04
N PHE A 91 8.41 -5.15 -3.05
CA PHE A 91 8.82 -3.76 -3.18
C PHE A 91 9.76 -3.32 -2.04
N SER A 92 9.40 -3.58 -0.79
CA SER A 92 10.23 -3.23 0.38
C SER A 92 11.57 -3.97 0.40
N GLU A 93 11.67 -5.13 -0.23
CA GLU A 93 12.90 -5.91 -0.40
C GLU A 93 13.72 -5.51 -1.65
N GLY A 94 13.27 -4.53 -2.42
CA GLY A 94 13.94 -4.08 -3.66
C GLY A 94 13.70 -4.99 -4.88
N LYS A 95 12.78 -5.94 -4.79
CA LYS A 95 12.43 -6.89 -5.87
C LYS A 95 11.30 -6.33 -6.74
N TYR A 96 11.59 -5.24 -7.44
CA TYR A 96 10.56 -4.46 -8.16
C TYR A 96 9.92 -5.20 -9.33
N ASP A 97 10.69 -5.99 -10.09
CA ASP A 97 10.15 -6.82 -11.18
C ASP A 97 9.15 -7.87 -10.67
N GLU A 98 9.47 -8.52 -9.55
CA GLU A 98 8.60 -9.50 -8.90
C GLU A 98 7.33 -8.83 -8.36
N ALA A 99 7.47 -7.65 -7.74
CA ALA A 99 6.33 -6.85 -7.30
C ALA A 99 5.38 -6.53 -8.46
N LEU A 100 5.91 -6.10 -9.61
CA LEU A 100 5.10 -5.82 -10.81
C LEU A 100 4.39 -7.07 -11.36
N ALA A 101 5.10 -8.19 -11.43
CA ALA A 101 4.51 -9.45 -11.88
C ALA A 101 3.34 -9.89 -10.97
N LEU A 102 3.50 -9.73 -9.65
CA LEU A 102 2.42 -9.99 -8.69
C LEU A 102 1.26 -9.02 -8.87
N LEU A 103 1.51 -7.72 -9.05
CA LEU A 103 0.44 -6.72 -9.22
C LEU A 103 -0.45 -6.98 -10.44
N GLN A 104 0.13 -7.45 -11.54
CA GLN A 104 -0.61 -7.77 -12.77
C GLN A 104 -1.59 -8.94 -12.58
N GLN A 105 -1.35 -9.81 -11.61
CA GLN A 105 -2.21 -10.96 -11.31
C GLN A 105 -3.44 -10.60 -10.46
N GLN A 106 -3.47 -9.41 -9.83
CA GLN A 106 -4.51 -9.04 -8.85
C GLN A 106 -5.73 -8.38 -9.49
N THR A 107 -6.27 -9.00 -10.54
CA THR A 107 -7.39 -8.45 -11.32
C THR A 107 -8.70 -8.38 -10.53
N GLU A 108 -8.90 -9.25 -9.54
CA GLU A 108 -10.09 -9.26 -8.68
C GLU A 108 -10.18 -8.00 -7.80
N LEU A 109 -9.08 -7.28 -7.58
CA LEU A 109 -9.07 -6.00 -6.88
C LEU A 109 -9.50 -4.81 -7.77
N PHE A 110 -9.69 -5.03 -9.08
CA PHE A 110 -10.09 -3.96 -10.01
C PHE A 110 -11.60 -3.77 -10.08
N SER A 111 -12.38 -4.78 -9.69
CA SER A 111 -13.85 -4.75 -9.67
C SER A 111 -14.40 -4.12 -8.39
N ASP A 112 -13.55 -3.92 -7.39
CA ASP A 112 -13.94 -3.45 -6.06
C ASP A 112 -13.93 -1.91 -5.94
N LYS A 113 -14.94 -1.37 -5.25
CA LYS A 113 -15.14 0.08 -5.06
C LYS A 113 -14.34 0.67 -3.89
N SER A 114 -13.51 -0.11 -3.19
CA SER A 114 -12.76 0.37 -2.03
C SER A 114 -11.38 0.95 -2.37
N GLY A 115 -11.10 1.16 -3.66
CA GLY A 115 -9.90 1.86 -4.12
C GLY A 115 -8.64 1.01 -4.31
N TRP A 116 -8.69 -0.31 -4.15
CA TRP A 116 -7.50 -1.18 -4.34
C TRP A 116 -6.82 -1.03 -5.70
N ARG A 117 -7.61 -0.77 -6.74
CA ARG A 117 -7.08 -0.46 -8.08
C ARG A 117 -6.17 0.77 -8.08
N LEU A 118 -6.43 1.79 -7.24
CA LEU A 118 -5.56 2.94 -7.07
C LEU A 118 -4.22 2.51 -6.45
N GLY A 119 -4.27 1.73 -5.38
CA GLY A 119 -3.07 1.23 -4.70
C GLY A 119 -2.16 0.43 -5.61
N ILE A 120 -2.74 -0.47 -6.42
CA ILE A 120 -2.01 -1.24 -7.43
C ILE A 120 -1.31 -0.32 -8.42
N LYS A 121 -2.01 0.71 -8.93
CA LYS A 121 -1.44 1.64 -9.91
C LYS A 121 -0.36 2.54 -9.32
N ILE A 122 -0.52 2.97 -8.07
CA ILE A 122 0.48 3.77 -7.35
C ILE A 122 1.75 2.93 -7.15
N LEU A 123 1.62 1.71 -6.62
CA LEU A 123 2.77 0.83 -6.40
C LEU A 123 3.44 0.43 -7.72
N GLU A 124 2.67 0.20 -8.78
CA GLU A 124 3.20 -0.06 -10.13
C GLU A 124 4.07 1.11 -10.63
N MET A 125 3.58 2.35 -10.52
CA MET A 125 4.38 3.53 -10.92
C MET A 125 5.64 3.67 -10.04
N MET A 126 5.54 3.40 -8.74
CA MET A 126 6.71 3.41 -7.84
C MET A 126 7.75 2.37 -8.26
N CYS A 127 7.34 1.12 -8.57
CA CYS A 127 8.26 0.09 -9.07
C CYS A 127 8.97 0.55 -10.36
N ILE A 128 8.24 1.18 -11.29
CA ILE A 128 8.79 1.66 -12.56
C ILE A 128 9.89 2.71 -12.34
N VAL A 129 9.66 3.64 -11.41
CA VAL A 129 10.68 4.62 -11.02
C VAL A 129 11.92 3.93 -10.45
N GLU A 130 11.74 2.95 -9.56
CA GLU A 130 12.86 2.25 -8.94
C GLU A 130 13.73 1.48 -9.93
N MET A 131 13.13 1.01 -11.03
CA MET A 131 13.84 0.34 -12.12
C MET A 131 14.45 1.32 -13.13
N ASN A 132 14.25 2.64 -12.97
CA ASN A 132 14.64 3.68 -13.93
C ASN A 132 14.06 3.46 -15.34
N HIS A 133 12.84 2.93 -15.42
CA HIS A 133 12.13 2.70 -16.69
C HIS A 133 11.24 3.90 -17.05
N ASP A 134 11.87 5.05 -17.24
CA ASP A 134 11.20 6.35 -17.42
C ASP A 134 10.18 6.38 -18.56
N ASP A 135 10.48 5.78 -19.71
CA ASP A 135 9.54 5.70 -20.85
C ASP A 135 8.23 4.98 -20.49
N TRP A 136 8.30 3.99 -19.60
CA TRP A 136 7.12 3.25 -19.17
C TRP A 136 6.26 4.05 -18.20
N LEU A 137 6.88 4.96 -17.44
CA LEU A 137 6.21 5.79 -16.44
C LEU A 137 5.21 6.74 -17.10
N ASP A 138 5.58 7.38 -18.22
CA ASP A 138 4.72 8.29 -18.99
C ASP A 138 3.39 7.63 -19.35
N TYR A 139 3.46 6.43 -19.93
CA TYR A 139 2.29 5.66 -20.28
C TYR A 139 1.44 5.32 -19.05
N ARG A 140 2.07 4.90 -17.95
CA ARG A 140 1.34 4.53 -16.72
C ARG A 140 0.62 5.71 -16.10
N ILE A 141 1.24 6.89 -16.07
CA ILE A 141 0.60 8.11 -15.54
C ILE A 141 -0.64 8.48 -16.34
N GLU A 142 -0.60 8.36 -17.67
CA GLU A 142 -1.78 8.62 -18.49
C GLU A 142 -2.91 7.61 -18.22
N THR A 143 -2.59 6.32 -18.04
CA THR A 143 -3.61 5.34 -17.65
C THR A 143 -4.17 5.59 -16.25
N PHE A 144 -3.35 6.09 -15.33
CA PHE A 144 -3.75 6.45 -13.97
C PHE A 144 -4.65 7.70 -13.97
N ARG A 145 -4.36 8.70 -14.80
CA ARG A 145 -5.21 9.88 -15.02
C ARG A 145 -6.62 9.50 -15.46
N LYS A 146 -6.73 8.56 -16.41
CA LYS A 146 -8.02 8.04 -16.89
C LYS A 146 -8.77 7.36 -15.76
N LEU A 147 -8.11 6.47 -15.01
CA LEU A 147 -8.69 5.83 -13.83
C LEU A 147 -9.23 6.87 -12.83
N LEU A 148 -8.44 7.88 -12.47
CA LEU A 148 -8.87 8.94 -11.54
C LEU A 148 -10.08 9.75 -12.03
N SER A 149 -10.31 9.80 -13.34
CA SER A 149 -11.46 10.48 -13.95
C SER A 149 -12.73 9.62 -13.92
N ASP A 150 -12.57 8.29 -13.97
CA ASP A 150 -13.67 7.32 -13.95
C ASP A 150 -14.23 7.09 -12.55
N LEU A 151 -13.38 7.22 -11.52
CA LEU A 151 -13.74 7.02 -10.12
C LEU A 151 -14.57 8.19 -9.56
N ARG A 152 -15.64 7.87 -8.81
CA ARG A 152 -16.60 8.86 -8.29
C ARG A 152 -16.83 8.78 -6.78
N THR A 153 -16.41 7.71 -6.10
CA THR A 153 -16.81 7.41 -4.72
C THR A 153 -15.65 7.15 -3.77
N GLU A 154 -14.45 6.98 -4.29
CA GLU A 154 -13.23 6.68 -3.56
C GLU A 154 -12.58 7.96 -3.02
N ASN A 155 -11.70 7.85 -2.00
CA ASN A 155 -10.79 8.94 -1.65
C ASN A 155 -9.76 9.14 -2.77
N ILE A 156 -10.18 9.84 -3.82
CA ILE A 156 -9.36 10.15 -4.99
C ILE A 156 -8.46 11.37 -4.78
N ALA A 157 -8.67 12.15 -3.72
CA ALA A 157 -7.95 13.41 -3.51
C ALA A 157 -6.45 13.15 -3.28
N ARG A 158 -6.12 12.20 -2.41
CA ARG A 158 -4.73 11.76 -2.18
C ARG A 158 -4.09 11.21 -3.46
N ALA A 159 -4.80 10.34 -4.18
CA ALA A 159 -4.33 9.77 -5.43
C ALA A 159 -4.11 10.82 -6.55
N LYS A 160 -4.93 11.89 -6.58
CA LYS A 160 -4.73 13.04 -7.49
C LYS A 160 -3.45 13.82 -7.18
N LEU A 161 -3.11 14.01 -5.90
CA LEU A 161 -1.83 14.63 -5.53
C LEU A 161 -0.66 13.78 -6.02
N ILE A 162 -0.71 12.47 -5.79
CA ILE A 162 0.32 11.52 -6.25
C ILE A 162 0.48 11.58 -7.77
N HIS A 163 -0.63 11.57 -8.52
CA HIS A 163 -0.60 11.75 -9.98
C HIS A 163 0.06 13.08 -10.39
N GLN A 164 -0.27 14.19 -9.71
CA GLN A 164 0.28 15.50 -10.05
C GLN A 164 1.79 15.60 -9.74
N ILE A 165 2.25 14.91 -8.69
CA ILE A 165 3.68 14.79 -8.38
C ILE A 165 4.40 14.01 -9.48
N PHE A 166 3.90 12.83 -9.85
CA PHE A 166 4.48 12.03 -10.94
C PHE A 166 4.49 12.78 -12.28
N LYS A 167 3.42 13.50 -12.62
CA LYS A 167 3.36 14.33 -13.82
C LYS A 167 4.42 15.44 -13.81
N THR A 168 4.65 16.07 -12.65
CA THR A 168 5.67 17.10 -12.48
C THR A 168 7.08 16.51 -12.50
N TYR A 169 7.24 15.29 -11.99
CA TYR A 169 8.49 14.54 -12.07
C TYR A 169 8.98 14.37 -13.51
N ILE A 170 8.11 13.94 -14.42
CA ILE A 170 8.45 13.88 -15.86
C ILE A 170 8.76 15.27 -16.40
N LYS A 171 7.89 16.26 -16.14
CA LYS A 171 8.05 17.62 -16.66
C LYS A 171 9.37 18.27 -16.25
N THR A 172 9.90 17.91 -15.09
CA THR A 172 11.17 18.44 -14.58
C THR A 172 12.40 17.64 -15.04
N GLY A 173 12.22 16.71 -15.97
CA GLY A 173 13.27 15.83 -16.48
C GLY A 173 13.70 14.82 -15.43
N TYR A 174 12.74 14.16 -14.78
CA TYR A 174 12.95 13.11 -13.78
C TYR A 174 13.77 13.59 -12.56
N SER A 175 13.49 14.80 -12.08
CA SER A 175 14.18 15.39 -10.94
C SER A 175 13.28 15.53 -9.72
N TRP A 176 13.46 14.66 -8.72
CA TRP A 176 12.69 14.73 -7.47
C TRP A 176 12.88 16.07 -6.74
N ARG A 177 14.10 16.62 -6.74
CA ARG A 177 14.38 17.95 -6.14
C ARG A 177 13.52 19.04 -6.75
N LYS A 178 13.57 19.20 -8.08
CA LYS A 178 12.76 20.20 -8.79
C LYS A 178 11.27 19.95 -8.61
N THR A 179 10.85 18.69 -8.60
CA THR A 179 9.44 18.29 -8.43
C THR A 179 8.87 18.78 -7.11
N VAL A 180 9.58 18.54 -6.01
CA VAL A 180 9.09 18.94 -4.67
C VAL A 180 9.19 20.45 -4.45
N GLU A 181 10.17 21.12 -5.05
CA GLU A 181 10.25 22.59 -5.06
C GLU A 181 9.07 23.22 -5.81
N MET A 182 8.56 22.58 -6.87
CA MET A 182 7.40 23.05 -7.62
C MET A 182 6.06 22.73 -6.97
N LEU A 183 6.00 21.73 -6.08
CA LEU A 183 4.76 21.26 -5.46
C LEU A 183 4.84 21.12 -3.92
N PRO A 184 5.31 22.15 -3.19
CA PRO A 184 5.53 22.04 -1.74
C PRO A 184 4.24 21.71 -0.97
N GLU A 185 3.12 22.36 -1.33
CA GLU A 185 1.79 22.13 -0.75
C GLU A 185 1.31 20.68 -0.94
N HIS A 186 1.54 20.08 -2.12
CA HIS A 186 1.09 18.72 -2.39
C HIS A 186 1.85 17.72 -1.52
N VAL A 187 3.18 17.89 -1.41
CA VAL A 187 4.02 17.06 -0.56
C VAL A 187 3.63 17.22 0.91
N MET A 188 3.37 18.45 1.36
CA MET A 188 2.89 18.72 2.71
C MET A 188 1.58 17.98 3.01
N HIS A 189 0.59 18.07 2.13
CA HIS A 189 -0.67 17.36 2.29
C HIS A 189 -0.50 15.84 2.35
N LEU A 190 0.33 15.27 1.47
CA LEU A 190 0.60 13.83 1.49
C LEU A 190 1.27 13.38 2.79
N ARG A 191 2.26 14.14 3.29
CA ARG A 191 2.93 13.87 4.57
C ARG A 191 1.98 13.95 5.75
N SER A 192 1.10 14.96 5.76
CA SER A 192 0.10 15.12 6.81
C SER A 192 -0.84 13.91 6.90
N GLY A 193 -1.21 13.34 5.74
CA GLY A 193 -2.08 12.18 5.66
C GLY A 193 -3.42 12.38 6.37
N ALA A 194 -3.96 13.61 6.36
CA ALA A 194 -5.15 14.01 7.12
C ALA A 194 -6.20 14.71 6.22
N GLY A 195 -7.43 14.84 6.75
CA GLY A 195 -8.56 15.47 6.05
C GLY A 195 -8.90 14.75 4.75
N ASP A 196 -9.12 15.50 3.67
CA ASP A 196 -9.40 14.94 2.35
C ASP A 196 -8.25 14.07 1.81
N TYR A 197 -7.02 14.28 2.29
CA TYR A 197 -5.83 13.54 1.89
C TYR A 197 -5.47 12.40 2.86
N PHE A 198 -6.44 11.98 3.67
CA PHE A 198 -6.27 10.96 4.69
C PHE A 198 -5.60 9.70 4.15
N TRP A 199 -4.56 9.23 4.85
CA TRP A 199 -3.94 7.94 4.60
C TRP A 199 -4.57 6.89 5.51
N ASP A 200 -5.11 5.83 4.89
CA ASP A 200 -5.68 4.70 5.61
C ASP A 200 -4.62 3.60 5.81
N PRO A 201 -4.15 3.34 7.05
CA PRO A 201 -3.19 2.27 7.33
C PRO A 201 -3.73 0.86 7.05
N ALA A 202 -5.05 0.66 6.95
CA ALA A 202 -5.64 -0.60 6.51
C ALA A 202 -6.03 -0.61 5.02
N GLY A 203 -5.77 0.51 4.33
CA GLY A 203 -6.18 0.77 2.96
C GLY A 203 -5.19 0.22 1.92
N HIS A 204 -5.26 0.80 0.73
CA HIS A 204 -4.57 0.31 -0.47
C HIS A 204 -3.19 0.96 -0.70
N GLU A 205 -2.77 1.87 0.17
CA GLU A 205 -1.44 2.50 0.14
C GLU A 205 -0.59 2.00 1.32
N LEU A 206 -0.26 0.70 1.31
CA LEU A 206 0.59 0.08 2.34
C LEU A 206 1.97 0.74 2.36
N GLN A 207 2.69 0.70 1.24
CA GLN A 207 3.84 1.56 1.08
C GLN A 207 3.36 3.00 0.87
N ARG A 208 3.40 3.81 1.94
CA ARG A 208 3.10 5.24 1.88
C ARG A 208 3.95 5.93 0.83
N PHE A 209 3.28 6.65 -0.08
CA PHE A 209 3.95 7.36 -1.17
C PHE A 209 4.85 8.47 -0.65
N ASP A 210 4.42 9.22 0.37
CA ASP A 210 5.22 10.28 0.97
C ASP A 210 6.49 9.76 1.64
N ASN A 211 6.39 8.64 2.39
CA ASN A 211 7.56 7.99 2.98
C ASN A 211 8.54 7.53 1.89
N TRP A 212 8.02 6.92 0.81
CA TRP A 212 8.83 6.51 -0.32
C TRP A 212 9.52 7.69 -1.01
N LEU A 213 8.78 8.78 -1.28
CA LEU A 213 9.33 10.00 -1.87
C LEU A 213 10.44 10.60 -0.99
N ASP A 214 10.28 10.57 0.32
CA ASP A 214 11.29 11.05 1.27
C ASP A 214 12.59 10.22 1.19
N THR A 215 12.51 8.92 0.88
CA THR A 215 13.72 8.11 0.61
C THR A 215 14.46 8.60 -0.64
N LYS A 216 13.72 9.00 -1.70
CA LYS A 216 14.32 9.55 -2.93
C LYS A 216 15.05 10.86 -2.66
N LEU A 217 14.45 11.73 -1.84
CA LEU A 217 15.06 13.00 -1.47
C LEU A 217 16.29 12.82 -0.56
N SER A 218 16.24 11.84 0.34
CA SER A 218 17.34 11.56 1.26
C SER A 218 18.55 10.99 0.52
N ALA A 219 18.34 10.08 -0.44
CA ALA A 219 19.40 9.57 -1.30
C ALA A 219 20.14 10.68 -2.08
N LEU A 220 19.42 11.71 -2.54
CA LEU A 220 20.01 12.87 -3.23
C LEU A 220 20.87 13.76 -2.33
N ARG A 221 20.69 13.72 -1.00
CA ARG A 221 21.51 14.47 -0.04
C ARG A 221 22.77 13.73 0.38
N ALA A 222 22.80 12.40 0.21
CA ALA A 222 23.97 11.59 0.55
C ALA A 222 25.06 11.62 -0.56
N VAL A 223 24.72 12.10 -1.76
CA VAL A 223 25.59 12.09 -2.95
C VAL A 223 26.14 13.49 -3.28
N GLY A 224 25.72 14.53 -2.56
CA GLY A 224 26.17 15.93 -2.77
C GLY A 224 26.81 16.52 -1.53
#